data_AF-A0A1L7WY43-F1
#
_entry.id   AF-A0A1L7WY43-F1
#
_cell.length_a   1.000
_cell.length_b   1.000
_cell.length_c   1.000
_cell.angle_alpha   90.00
_cell.angle_beta   90.00
_cell.angle_gamma   90.00
#
_symmetry.space_group_name_H-M   'P 1'
#
loop_
_entity.id
_entity.type
_entity.pdbx_description
1 polymer ?
#
loop_
_entity_poly.entity_id
_entity_poly.type
_entity_poly.pdbx_seq_one_letter_code
_entity_poly.pdbx_strand_id
1 'polypeptide(L)'
;MKFTLLGLLVAGLYIATGADACACEVGSAQGQYCGYCGQVTSCLSGSCFTDVFECNPAGGCYDYGYRTSCATDEYDPAQCPI
;
A
#
# COMPACT_ATOMS: atom_id res chain seq x y z
N MET A 1 40.46 -25.75 4.36
CA MET A 1 40.15 -24.34 4.02
C MET A 1 38.69 -24.08 4.32
N LYS A 2 38.42 -22.92 4.90
CA LYS A 2 37.22 -22.48 5.61
C LYS A 2 36.28 -21.81 4.59
N PHE A 3 35.05 -22.30 4.40
CA PHE A 3 34.05 -21.65 3.54
C PHE A 3 33.00 -20.97 4.41
N THR A 4 33.25 -19.69 4.65
CA THR A 4 32.34 -18.77 5.36
C THR A 4 31.52 -18.00 4.34
N LEU A 5 30.22 -17.83 4.63
CA LEU A 5 29.33 -16.74 4.18
C LEU A 5 29.07 -16.56 2.68
N LEU A 6 27.86 -16.92 2.25
CA LEU A 6 27.01 -16.15 1.31
C LEU A 6 25.57 -16.69 1.54
N GLY A 7 24.78 -16.11 2.44
CA GLY A 7 24.14 -14.83 2.19
C GLY A 7 22.94 -14.99 1.25
N LEU A 8 22.05 -15.95 1.51
CA LEU A 8 20.83 -16.17 0.71
C LEU A 8 19.75 -15.14 1.14
N LEU A 9 20.02 -13.86 0.92
CA LEU A 9 18.96 -12.85 0.91
C LEU A 9 18.22 -13.00 -0.39
N VAL A 10 17.16 -13.81 -0.37
CA VAL A 10 16.13 -13.81 -1.41
C VAL A 10 15.40 -12.47 -1.30
N ALA A 11 16.02 -11.41 -1.81
CA ALA A 11 15.32 -10.18 -2.12
C ALA A 11 14.40 -10.52 -3.30
N GLY A 12 13.18 -10.97 -2.96
CA GLY A 12 12.13 -11.22 -3.93
C GLY A 12 11.93 -9.96 -4.76
N LEU A 13 12.43 -10.00 -5.99
CA LEU A 13 12.18 -8.99 -6.98
C LEU A 13 10.73 -9.18 -7.42
N TYR A 14 9.80 -8.54 -6.71
CA TYR A 14 8.43 -8.41 -7.16
C TYR A 14 8.43 -7.49 -8.36
N ILE A 15 8.46 -8.07 -9.56
CA ILE A 15 8.23 -7.33 -10.79
C ILE A 15 6.74 -6.98 -10.81
N ALA A 16 6.38 -5.73 -10.50
CA ALA A 16 5.03 -5.23 -10.70
C ALA A 16 4.83 -4.89 -12.18
N THR A 17 4.35 -5.87 -12.96
CA THR A 17 3.92 -5.64 -14.35
C THR A 17 2.42 -5.38 -14.39
N GLY A 18 2.01 -4.12 -14.64
CA GLY A 18 0.87 -3.83 -15.50
C GLY A 18 -0.56 -3.90 -14.94
N ALA A 19 -0.80 -3.47 -13.70
CA ALA A 19 -2.07 -2.89 -13.27
C ALA A 19 -1.72 -1.56 -12.61
N ASP A 20 -2.54 -0.50 -12.72
CA ASP A 20 -2.29 0.79 -12.08
C ASP A 20 -1.70 0.60 -10.68
N ALA A 21 -0.38 0.78 -10.59
CA ALA A 21 0.37 0.19 -9.49
C ALA A 21 0.00 0.95 -8.24
N CYS A 22 -0.71 0.28 -7.33
CA CYS A 22 -1.00 0.84 -6.04
C CYS A 22 0.32 1.30 -5.40
N ALA A 23 0.36 2.56 -4.98
CA ALA A 23 1.52 3.17 -4.33
C ALA A 23 1.09 3.88 -3.04
N CYS A 24 1.86 3.65 -1.98
CA CYS A 24 1.75 4.40 -0.74
C CYS A 24 2.97 5.26 -0.46
N GLU A 25 2.81 6.27 0.41
CA GLU A 25 3.92 7.09 0.89
C GLU A 25 4.97 6.20 1.57
N VAL A 26 6.23 6.32 1.15
CA VAL A 26 7.36 5.57 1.73
C VAL A 26 7.50 5.92 3.21
N GLY A 27 7.64 4.90 4.06
CA GLY A 27 7.68 5.07 5.50
C GLY A 27 6.32 5.08 6.19
N SER A 28 5.21 4.97 5.44
CA SER A 28 3.90 4.66 6.02
C SER A 28 3.98 3.41 6.89
N ALA A 29 3.25 3.42 8.01
CA ALA A 29 3.12 2.22 8.83
C ALA A 29 2.51 1.09 7.99
N GLN A 30 2.94 -0.14 8.25
CA GLN A 30 2.26 -1.31 7.66
C GLN A 30 0.82 -1.34 8.17
N GLY A 31 -0.14 -1.43 7.26
CA GLY A 31 -1.56 -1.55 7.64
C GLY A 31 -2.52 -1.21 6.50
N GLN A 32 -3.79 -1.22 6.85
CA GLN A 32 -4.88 -0.89 5.94
C GLN A 32 -5.18 0.61 5.95
N TYR A 33 -5.46 1.16 4.77
CA TYR A 33 -5.80 2.55 4.54
C TYR A 33 -6.97 2.61 3.56
N CYS A 34 -7.90 3.53 3.76
CA CYS A 34 -8.87 3.84 2.71
C CYS A 34 -8.19 4.65 1.59
N GLY A 35 -8.72 4.59 0.36
CA GLY A 35 -8.13 5.33 -0.76
C GLY A 35 -8.10 6.85 -0.60
N TYR A 36 -8.98 7.42 0.22
CA TYR A 36 -8.91 8.84 0.57
C TYR A 36 -7.73 9.17 1.49
N CYS A 37 -7.15 8.22 2.21
CA CYS A 37 -6.01 8.47 3.08
C CYS A 37 -4.84 9.03 2.28
N GLY A 38 -4.20 10.10 2.76
CA GLY A 38 -3.09 10.76 2.08
C GLY A 38 -1.87 9.85 1.83
N GLN A 39 -1.77 8.75 2.59
CA GLN A 39 -0.78 7.72 2.39
C GLN A 39 -0.97 6.96 1.08
N VAL A 40 -2.19 6.81 0.55
CA VAL A 40 -2.46 6.11 -0.72
C VAL A 40 -2.24 7.06 -1.90
N THR A 41 -0.98 7.30 -2.23
CA THR A 41 -0.57 8.27 -3.25
C THR A 41 -1.00 7.92 -4.68
N SER A 42 -1.35 6.66 -4.96
CA SER A 42 -1.89 6.24 -6.26
C SER A 42 -3.37 6.59 -6.45
N CYS A 43 -4.12 6.87 -5.37
CA CYS A 43 -5.54 7.16 -5.47
C CYS A 43 -5.79 8.67 -5.58
N LEU A 44 -5.79 9.16 -6.83
CA LEU A 44 -5.94 10.60 -7.11
C LEU A 44 -7.35 10.98 -7.58
N SER A 45 -8.15 10.02 -8.05
CA SER A 45 -9.51 10.27 -8.55
C SER A 45 -10.30 8.97 -8.70
N GLY A 46 -11.64 9.07 -8.70
CA GLY A 46 -12.53 7.97 -9.08
C GLY A 46 -12.88 7.02 -7.93
N SER A 47 -13.20 5.78 -8.28
CA SER A 47 -13.71 4.77 -7.33
C SER A 47 -12.69 4.30 -6.30
N CYS A 48 -11.39 4.53 -6.55
CA CYS A 48 -10.33 4.12 -5.63
C CYS A 48 -10.50 4.72 -4.23
N PHE A 49 -11.16 5.88 -4.08
CA PHE A 49 -11.38 6.50 -2.76
C PHE A 49 -12.21 5.63 -1.83
N THR A 50 -13.01 4.72 -2.39
CA THR A 50 -13.88 3.80 -1.65
C THR A 50 -13.23 2.43 -1.40
N ASP A 51 -12.02 2.23 -1.90
CA ASP A 51 -11.27 0.98 -1.80
C ASP A 51 -10.36 0.98 -0.56
N VAL A 52 -9.93 -0.22 -0.16
CA VAL A 52 -8.97 -0.43 0.93
C VAL A 52 -7.65 -0.90 0.37
N PHE A 53 -6.58 -0.28 0.85
CA PHE A 53 -5.22 -0.56 0.45
C PHE A 53 -4.39 -1.04 1.64
N GLU A 54 -3.68 -2.15 1.49
CA GLU A 54 -2.63 -2.57 2.43
C GLU A 54 -1.32 -1.88 2.06
N CYS A 55 -0.95 -0.81 2.77
CA CYS A 55 0.32 -0.13 2.57
C CYS A 55 1.44 -0.83 3.32
N ASN A 56 2.65 -0.82 2.75
CA ASN A 56 3.86 -1.24 3.44
C ASN A 56 4.90 -0.11 3.53
N PRO A 57 5.89 -0.21 4.44
CA PRO A 57 6.91 0.84 4.61
C PRO A 57 7.79 1.09 3.38
N ALA A 58 7.85 0.16 2.43
CA ALA A 58 8.59 0.34 1.18
C ALA A 58 7.82 1.17 0.14
N GLY A 59 6.60 1.64 0.47
CA GLY A 59 5.74 2.43 -0.42
C GLY A 59 4.94 1.60 -1.42
N GLY A 60 4.98 0.27 -1.31
CA GLY A 60 4.09 -0.60 -2.08
C GLY A 60 2.73 -0.73 -1.41
N CYS A 61 1.71 -1.09 -2.19
CA CYS A 61 0.46 -1.55 -1.61
C CYS A 61 -0.26 -2.61 -2.42
N TYR A 62 -1.23 -3.23 -1.76
CA TYR A 62 -2.20 -4.15 -2.34
C TYR A 62 -3.60 -3.57 -2.20
N ASP A 63 -4.34 -3.51 -3.31
CA ASP A 63 -5.73 -3.07 -3.33
C ASP A 63 -6.68 -4.25 -3.04
N TYR A 64 -7.39 -4.19 -1.92
CA TYR A 64 -8.44 -5.16 -1.56
C TYR A 64 -9.80 -4.84 -2.20
N GLY A 65 -9.93 -3.68 -2.83
CA GLY A 65 -11.14 -3.17 -3.46
C GLY A 65 -12.12 -2.54 -2.47
N TYR A 66 -13.34 -2.32 -2.96
CA TYR A 66 -14.39 -1.58 -2.27
C TYR A 66 -14.67 -2.08 -0.86
N ARG A 67 -14.75 -1.15 0.10
CA ARG A 67 -15.26 -1.41 1.45
C ARG A 67 -16.21 -0.32 1.88
N THR A 68 -17.38 -0.71 2.40
CA THR A 68 -18.41 0.23 2.85
C THR A 68 -17.90 1.22 3.91
N SER A 69 -16.93 0.84 4.75
CA SER A 69 -16.33 1.76 5.73
C SER A 69 -15.43 2.84 5.13
N CYS A 70 -14.96 2.64 3.88
CA CYS A 70 -14.19 3.63 3.13
C CYS A 70 -15.06 4.43 2.14
N ALA A 71 -16.32 4.03 1.97
CA ALA A 71 -17.28 4.69 1.07
C ALA A 71 -18.00 5.88 1.71
N THR A 72 -17.59 6.31 2.91
CA THR A 72 -18.09 7.53 3.52
C THR A 72 -17.36 8.71 2.89
N ASP A 73 -18.10 9.61 2.23
CA ASP A 73 -17.60 10.70 1.36
C ASP A 73 -16.75 11.80 2.05
N GLU A 74 -16.17 11.56 3.23
CA GLU A 74 -15.38 12.54 3.98
C GLU A 74 -13.96 12.06 4.25
N TYR A 75 -12.99 12.80 3.69
CA TYR A 75 -11.58 12.67 4.02
C TYR A 75 -11.36 13.05 5.50
N ASP A 76 -11.07 12.07 6.34
CA ASP A 76 -10.67 12.27 7.74
C ASP A 76 -9.28 11.64 7.98
N PRO A 77 -8.20 12.45 8.08
CA PRO A 77 -6.87 11.92 8.32
C PRO A 77 -6.72 11.27 9.72
N ALA A 78 -7.62 11.55 10.67
CA ALA A 78 -7.61 10.89 11.97
C ALA A 78 -8.06 9.43 11.91
N GLN A 79 -8.67 9.00 10.79
CA GLN A 79 -9.09 7.63 10.54
C GLN A 79 -8.04 6.80 9.81
N CYS A 80 -6.85 7.35 9.53
CA CYS A 80 -5.79 6.67 8.78
C CYS A 80 -4.60 6.34 9.69
N PRO A 81 -4.16 5.07 9.82
CA PRO A 81 -4.72 3.84 9.24
C PRO A 81 -6.05 3.42 9.88
N ILE A 82 -6.81 2.55 9.19
CA ILE A 82 -8.12 2.03 9.60
C ILE A 82 -8.07 0.68 10.34
#